data_AF-A0AA37CZ46-F1
#
_entry.id   AF-A0AA37CZ46-F1
#
_cell.length_a   1.000
_cell.length_b   1.000
_cell.length_c   1.000
_cell.angle_alpha   90.00
_cell.angle_beta   90.00
_cell.angle_gamma   90.00
#
_symmetry.space_group_name_H-M   'P 1'
#
loop_
_entity.id
_entity.type
_entity.pdbx_description
1 polymer ?
#
loop_
_entity_poly.entity_id
_entity_poly.type
_entity_poly.pdbx_seq_one_letter_code
_entity_poly.pdbx_strand_id
1 'polypeptide(L)'
;MDASRRYQNEKPVDTDLFSGQGHKQVADAIATVLRSDSSQHIIGIEGNLGAGKSTVINILKQQIEASGFHIVTFDADQYHKNLKPALIKTIETELKNIFDKKNKIQLKLLQEAVEKALGQRLEYTKDTQSHISLIAIIFGFLLAVSALQLRPGLTFLFDLIGGKDNLSITSGIVSWLLLVSPALAWGYIYLSKSNINLGDLVKRNSKDVITEIIDINREVGSIELREAFSIFAEIIPTGKTLLLVIDNIDRIAPDIARELWSDIEILTSLGNERFRILLPYSEEHLAKALEKSAVDESQSGREFISKRIPVPFSAPPIVTTGWREQFDAYWSETLPDIDGRDGVKSLIDIWINKVTPRFLKSLVNRIGAKIDSCPEGNEFLNGACCAAYILVVRCNDPAVPAQLSGFGIGLRRCFHL
;
A
#
# COMPACT_ATOMS: atom_id res chain seq x y z
N MET A 1 -37.40 -13.56 29.50
CA MET A 1 -37.41 -13.61 28.03
C MET A 1 -35.99 -13.35 27.59
N ASP A 2 -35.39 -14.28 26.88
CA ASP A 2 -34.00 -14.21 26.41
C ASP A 2 -33.92 -13.25 25.22
N ALA A 3 -34.10 -11.95 25.49
CA ALA A 3 -34.11 -10.90 24.49
C ALA A 3 -32.67 -10.48 24.22
N SER A 4 -32.03 -11.14 23.27
CA SER A 4 -30.74 -10.69 22.74
C SER A 4 -30.89 -9.29 22.15
N ARG A 5 -30.33 -8.27 22.81
CA ARG A 5 -30.35 -6.89 22.31
C ARG A 5 -29.46 -6.74 21.08
N ARG A 6 -29.93 -5.95 20.12
CA ARG A 6 -29.16 -5.61 18.93
C ARG A 6 -28.35 -4.33 19.16
N TYR A 7 -27.07 -4.51 19.47
CA TYR A 7 -26.14 -3.39 19.68
C TYR A 7 -25.78 -2.66 18.37
N GLN A 8 -25.60 -1.34 18.48
CA GLN A 8 -25.21 -0.47 17.36
C GLN A 8 -23.80 -0.79 16.86
N ASN A 9 -23.62 -0.77 15.54
CA ASN A 9 -22.32 -0.98 14.88
C ASN A 9 -21.65 0.35 14.54
N GLU A 10 -20.33 0.44 14.74
CA GLU A 10 -19.50 1.60 14.43
C GLU A 10 -19.04 1.70 12.97
N LYS A 11 -19.41 0.74 12.11
CA LYS A 11 -19.07 0.80 10.68
C LYS A 11 -19.53 2.13 10.05
N PRO A 12 -18.73 2.72 9.15
CA PRO A 12 -19.13 3.89 8.38
C PRO A 12 -20.43 3.62 7.62
N VAL A 13 -21.26 4.65 7.49
CA VAL A 13 -22.54 4.53 6.78
C VAL A 13 -22.34 4.96 5.33
N ASP A 14 -23.06 4.31 4.41
CA ASP A 14 -23.00 4.59 2.97
C ASP A 14 -23.88 5.77 2.54
N THR A 15 -24.71 6.29 3.44
CA THR A 15 -25.59 7.43 3.23
C THR A 15 -25.53 8.36 4.43
N ASP A 16 -25.67 9.67 4.20
CA ASP A 16 -25.74 10.65 5.27
C ASP A 16 -27.11 10.51 5.97
N LEU A 17 -27.08 9.94 7.18
CA LEU A 17 -28.29 9.71 7.99
C LEU A 17 -28.77 10.98 8.69
N PHE A 18 -28.03 12.09 8.61
CA PHE A 18 -28.39 13.33 9.28
C PHE A 18 -29.11 14.26 8.33
N SER A 19 -30.17 14.90 8.84
CA SER A 19 -31.01 15.82 8.07
C SER A 19 -30.26 17.01 7.46
N GLY A 20 -29.11 17.37 8.03
CA GLY A 20 -28.25 18.45 7.52
C GLY A 20 -27.45 18.12 6.25
N GLN A 21 -27.36 16.84 5.83
CA GLN A 21 -26.59 16.38 4.66
C GLN A 21 -25.14 16.91 4.57
N GLY A 22 -24.53 17.22 5.71
CA GLY A 22 -23.20 17.86 5.76
C GLY A 22 -22.10 16.96 5.19
N HIS A 23 -22.15 15.64 5.44
CA HIS A 23 -21.15 14.71 4.90
C HIS A 23 -21.26 14.62 3.38
N LYS A 24 -22.49 14.64 2.87
CA LYS A 24 -22.77 14.66 1.43
C LYS A 24 -22.28 15.94 0.76
N GLN A 25 -22.55 17.11 1.35
CA GLN A 25 -22.07 18.39 0.79
C GLN A 25 -20.54 18.45 0.69
N VAL A 26 -19.84 17.95 1.71
CA VAL A 26 -18.36 17.87 1.67
C VAL A 26 -17.90 16.90 0.59
N ALA A 27 -18.54 15.73 0.46
CA ALA A 27 -18.24 14.79 -0.61
C ALA A 27 -18.48 15.40 -2.01
N ASP A 28 -19.58 16.11 -2.21
CA ASP A 28 -19.92 16.80 -3.46
C ASP A 28 -18.87 17.86 -3.82
N ALA A 29 -18.40 18.62 -2.82
CA ALA A 29 -17.36 19.64 -3.01
C ALA A 29 -16.00 19.02 -3.38
N ILE A 30 -15.59 17.93 -2.69
CA ILE A 30 -14.38 17.17 -3.04
C ILE A 30 -14.50 16.59 -4.45
N ALA A 31 -15.64 15.99 -4.79
CA ALA A 31 -15.91 15.42 -6.11
C ALA A 31 -15.82 16.49 -7.21
N THR A 32 -16.28 17.72 -6.93
CA THR A 32 -16.16 18.84 -7.86
C THR A 32 -14.71 19.19 -8.12
N VAL A 33 -13.90 19.38 -7.06
CA VAL A 33 -12.46 19.68 -7.19
C VAL A 33 -11.73 18.58 -7.97
N LEU A 34 -11.99 17.31 -7.63
CA LEU A 34 -11.37 16.17 -8.32
C LEU A 34 -11.67 16.15 -9.83
N ARG A 35 -12.88 16.57 -10.24
CA ARG A 35 -13.29 16.61 -11.65
C ARG A 35 -12.81 17.87 -12.37
N SER A 36 -12.75 19.01 -11.69
CA SER A 36 -12.49 20.32 -12.33
C SER A 36 -11.02 20.73 -12.33
N ASP A 37 -10.23 20.28 -11.36
CA ASP A 37 -8.86 20.73 -11.17
C ASP A 37 -7.87 19.56 -11.10
N SER A 38 -7.18 19.32 -12.21
CA SER A 38 -6.12 18.30 -12.30
C SER A 38 -4.77 18.73 -11.70
N SER A 39 -4.64 19.96 -11.22
CA SER A 39 -3.40 20.41 -10.56
C SER A 39 -3.36 20.07 -9.07
N GLN A 40 -4.52 19.78 -8.44
CA GLN A 40 -4.57 19.39 -7.04
C GLN A 40 -4.22 17.91 -6.87
N HIS A 41 -2.95 17.62 -6.59
CA HIS A 41 -2.48 16.26 -6.38
C HIS A 41 -2.88 15.68 -5.01
N ILE A 42 -3.13 16.53 -4.02
CA ILE A 42 -3.51 16.14 -2.66
C ILE A 42 -4.70 16.98 -2.16
N ILE A 43 -5.69 16.30 -1.59
CA ILE A 43 -6.85 16.91 -0.94
C ILE A 43 -6.92 16.37 0.49
N GLY A 44 -7.10 17.26 1.46
CA GLY A 44 -7.26 16.90 2.87
C GLY A 44 -8.72 16.75 3.28
N ILE A 45 -9.03 15.76 4.13
CA ILE A 45 -10.28 15.72 4.90
C ILE A 45 -9.92 15.88 6.38
N GLU A 46 -9.99 17.11 6.86
CA GLU A 46 -9.70 17.46 8.24
C GLU A 46 -10.89 17.10 9.15
N GLY A 47 -10.62 16.45 10.28
CA GLY A 47 -11.63 16.28 11.31
C GLY A 47 -11.14 15.45 12.49
N ASN A 48 -11.72 15.69 13.66
CA ASN A 48 -11.42 14.92 14.87
C ASN A 48 -11.89 13.47 14.76
N LEU A 49 -11.45 12.63 15.71
CA LEU A 49 -11.89 11.24 15.79
C LEU A 49 -13.43 11.19 15.92
N GLY A 50 -14.08 10.46 15.01
CA GLY A 50 -15.54 10.33 15.01
C GLY A 50 -16.31 11.44 14.27
N ALA A 51 -15.63 12.38 13.60
CA ALA A 51 -16.28 13.42 12.78
C ALA A 51 -16.96 12.91 11.49
N GLY A 52 -16.77 11.63 11.14
CA GLY A 52 -17.38 11.03 9.95
C GLY A 52 -16.53 11.11 8.66
N LYS A 53 -15.20 11.28 8.78
CA LYS A 53 -14.27 11.27 7.62
C LYS A 53 -14.48 10.05 6.70
N SER A 54 -14.56 8.86 7.26
CA SER A 54 -14.81 7.62 6.49
C SER A 54 -16.21 7.60 5.85
N THR A 55 -17.20 8.27 6.43
CA THR A 55 -18.54 8.44 5.82
C THR A 55 -18.47 9.34 4.59
N VAL A 56 -17.74 10.46 4.67
CA VAL A 56 -17.48 11.34 3.52
C VAL A 56 -16.78 10.56 2.40
N ILE A 57 -15.77 9.74 2.72
CA ILE A 57 -15.04 8.93 1.74
C ILE A 57 -15.95 7.89 1.06
N ASN A 58 -16.83 7.22 1.82
CA ASN A 58 -17.78 6.26 1.25
C ASN A 58 -18.78 6.92 0.31
N ILE A 59 -19.33 8.08 0.69
CA ILE A 59 -20.24 8.84 -0.17
C ILE A 59 -19.50 9.31 -1.44
N LEU A 60 -18.30 9.86 -1.28
CA LEU A 60 -17.45 10.30 -2.39
C LEU A 60 -17.19 9.15 -3.37
N LYS A 61 -16.88 7.96 -2.86
CA LYS A 61 -16.62 6.76 -3.66
C LYS A 61 -17.75 6.47 -4.64
N GLN A 62 -18.99 6.46 -4.15
CA GLN A 62 -20.16 6.21 -4.99
C GLN A 62 -20.36 7.26 -6.09
N GLN A 63 -19.89 8.50 -5.88
CA GLN A 63 -20.09 9.61 -6.81
C GLN A 63 -19.03 9.68 -7.93
N ILE A 64 -17.79 9.27 -7.65
CA ILE A 64 -16.67 9.47 -8.59
C ILE A 64 -16.30 8.21 -9.37
N GLU A 65 -16.70 7.01 -8.92
CA GLU A 65 -16.44 5.76 -9.66
C GLU A 65 -17.01 5.81 -11.08
N ALA A 66 -18.23 6.34 -11.24
CA ALA A 66 -18.85 6.52 -12.56
C ALA A 66 -18.12 7.56 -13.43
N SER A 67 -17.29 8.43 -12.84
CA SER A 67 -16.49 9.45 -13.53
C SER A 67 -15.09 8.97 -13.91
N GLY A 68 -14.79 7.67 -13.81
CA GLY A 68 -13.48 7.10 -14.18
C GLY A 68 -12.44 7.09 -13.07
N PHE A 69 -12.82 7.40 -11.82
CA PHE A 69 -11.91 7.30 -10.68
C PHE A 69 -11.87 5.87 -10.14
N HIS A 70 -10.65 5.38 -9.89
CA HIS A 70 -10.40 4.13 -9.17
C HIS A 70 -9.85 4.44 -7.80
N ILE A 71 -10.58 4.07 -6.75
CA ILE A 71 -10.19 4.39 -5.37
C ILE A 71 -9.38 3.25 -4.77
N VAL A 72 -8.21 3.58 -4.24
CA VAL A 72 -7.34 2.67 -3.51
C VAL A 72 -7.29 3.14 -2.06
N THR A 73 -7.77 2.33 -1.11
CA THR A 73 -7.69 2.67 0.30
C THR A 73 -6.49 1.99 0.94
N PHE A 74 -5.65 2.77 1.61
CA PHE A 74 -4.51 2.31 2.39
C PHE A 74 -4.66 2.77 3.84
N ASP A 75 -4.85 1.83 4.75
CA ASP A 75 -4.99 2.10 6.18
C ASP A 75 -3.62 2.04 6.86
N ALA A 76 -3.06 3.20 7.21
CA ALA A 76 -1.73 3.28 7.79
C ALA A 76 -1.63 2.58 9.16
N ASP A 77 -2.72 2.52 9.92
CA ASP A 77 -2.76 1.90 11.26
C ASP A 77 -2.55 0.37 11.19
N GLN A 78 -2.90 -0.26 10.06
CA GLN A 78 -2.71 -1.70 9.85
C GLN A 78 -1.24 -2.08 9.60
N TYR A 79 -0.40 -1.09 9.26
CA TYR A 79 0.98 -1.33 8.83
C TYR A 79 1.93 -0.48 9.67
N HIS A 80 2.70 -1.14 10.55
CA HIS A 80 3.75 -0.49 11.32
C HIS A 80 5.02 -0.28 10.47
N LYS A 81 6.06 -1.10 10.68
CA LYS A 81 7.38 -0.92 10.04
C LYS A 81 7.43 -1.23 8.54
N ASN A 82 6.39 -1.86 7.97
CA ASN A 82 6.39 -2.34 6.59
C ASN A 82 5.51 -1.47 5.67
N LEU A 83 5.44 -0.17 5.95
CA LEU A 83 4.46 0.74 5.33
C LEU A 83 4.68 0.88 3.82
N LYS A 84 5.91 1.15 3.37
CA LYS A 84 6.24 1.29 1.94
C LYS A 84 6.01 0.00 1.14
N PRO A 85 6.53 -1.18 1.54
CA PRO A 85 6.20 -2.44 0.85
C PRO A 85 4.69 -2.72 0.78
N ALA A 86 3.96 -2.45 1.87
CA ALA A 86 2.52 -2.66 1.91
C ALA A 86 1.78 -1.72 0.96
N LEU A 87 2.17 -0.45 0.92
CA LEU A 87 1.61 0.54 0.02
C LEU A 87 1.82 0.16 -1.45
N ILE A 88 3.05 -0.24 -1.80
CA ILE A 88 3.41 -0.74 -3.15
C ILE A 88 2.53 -1.93 -3.54
N LYS A 89 2.42 -2.94 -2.68
CA LYS A 89 1.61 -4.16 -2.93
C LYS A 89 0.11 -3.86 -3.03
N THR A 90 -0.37 -2.91 -2.25
CA THR A 90 -1.79 -2.49 -2.27
C THR A 90 -2.11 -1.86 -3.63
N ILE A 91 -1.27 -0.91 -4.08
CA ILE A 91 -1.45 -0.27 -5.39
C ILE A 91 -1.25 -1.27 -6.53
N GLU A 92 -0.29 -2.19 -6.43
CA GLU A 92 -0.09 -3.25 -7.42
C GLU A 92 -1.36 -4.09 -7.60
N THR A 93 -1.97 -4.52 -6.49
CA THR A 93 -3.20 -5.33 -6.51
C THR A 93 -4.33 -4.59 -7.19
N GLU A 94 -4.50 -3.30 -6.86
CA GLU A 94 -5.56 -2.48 -7.44
C GLU A 94 -5.31 -2.14 -8.92
N LEU A 95 -4.08 -1.84 -9.32
CA LEU A 95 -3.73 -1.62 -10.72
C LEU A 95 -3.92 -2.89 -11.55
N LYS A 96 -3.60 -4.08 -11.01
CA LYS A 96 -3.92 -5.36 -11.66
C LYS A 96 -5.42 -5.53 -11.91
N ASN A 97 -6.28 -5.06 -11.00
CA ASN A 97 -7.73 -5.09 -11.20
C ASN A 97 -8.20 -4.11 -12.28
N ILE A 98 -7.50 -2.98 -12.47
CA ILE A 98 -7.80 -2.01 -13.55
C ILE A 98 -7.44 -2.57 -14.93
N PHE A 99 -6.39 -3.41 -15.02
CA PHE A 99 -5.89 -3.96 -16.27
C PHE A 99 -6.54 -5.30 -16.64
N ASP A 100 -7.20 -5.36 -17.79
CA ASP A 100 -7.64 -6.64 -18.36
C ASP A 100 -6.46 -7.55 -18.73
N LYS A 101 -6.68 -8.87 -18.81
CA LYS A 101 -5.67 -9.88 -19.25
C LYS A 101 -5.03 -9.59 -20.62
N LYS A 102 -5.60 -8.66 -21.41
CA LYS A 102 -5.06 -8.21 -22.70
C LYS A 102 -3.91 -7.20 -22.57
N ASN A 103 -3.80 -6.50 -21.44
CA ASN A 103 -2.80 -5.47 -21.16
C ASN A 103 -1.47 -6.06 -20.67
N LYS A 104 -0.91 -7.01 -21.44
CA LYS A 104 0.31 -7.74 -21.07
C LYS A 104 1.52 -6.82 -20.85
N ILE A 105 1.61 -5.72 -21.60
CA ILE A 105 2.72 -4.77 -21.50
C ILE A 105 2.64 -4.00 -20.18
N GLN A 106 1.48 -3.43 -19.84
CA GLN A 106 1.29 -2.71 -18.58
C GLN A 106 1.48 -3.62 -17.37
N LEU A 107 0.97 -4.85 -17.43
CA LEU A 107 1.14 -5.84 -16.36
C LEU A 107 2.61 -6.21 -16.16
N LYS A 108 3.39 -6.32 -17.25
CA LYS A 108 4.83 -6.58 -17.16
C LYS A 108 5.59 -5.39 -16.57
N LEU A 109 5.30 -4.17 -17.03
CA LEU A 109 5.90 -2.94 -16.48
C LEU A 109 5.58 -2.77 -15.00
N LEU A 110 4.34 -3.05 -14.60
CA LEU A 110 3.91 -3.02 -13.20
C LEU A 110 4.71 -4.02 -12.36
N GLN A 111 4.83 -5.26 -12.82
CA GLN A 111 5.57 -6.30 -12.13
C GLN A 111 7.07 -5.94 -12.00
N GLU A 112 7.70 -5.49 -13.08
CA GLU A 112 9.11 -5.07 -13.07
C GLU A 112 9.34 -3.89 -12.10
N ALA A 113 8.41 -2.93 -12.05
CA ALA A 113 8.49 -1.80 -11.12
C ALA A 113 8.39 -2.23 -9.65
N VAL A 114 7.46 -3.15 -9.34
CA VAL A 114 7.30 -3.69 -7.98
C VAL A 114 8.51 -4.50 -7.56
N GLU A 115 8.98 -5.42 -8.39
CA GLU A 115 10.15 -6.26 -8.10
C GLU A 115 11.41 -5.41 -7.89
N LYS A 116 11.60 -4.34 -8.69
CA LYS A 116 12.70 -3.39 -8.51
C LYS A 116 12.56 -2.63 -7.19
N ALA A 117 11.37 -2.11 -6.89
CA ALA A 117 11.13 -1.29 -5.72
C ALA A 117 11.28 -2.07 -4.40
N LEU A 118 10.84 -3.32 -4.39
CA LEU A 118 10.99 -4.24 -3.25
C LEU A 118 12.41 -4.83 -3.14
N GLY A 119 13.33 -4.47 -4.05
CA GLY A 119 14.68 -5.01 -4.06
C GLY A 119 14.77 -6.50 -4.42
N GLN A 120 13.71 -7.06 -5.01
CA GLN A 120 13.66 -8.45 -5.46
C GLN A 120 14.47 -8.67 -6.74
N ARG A 121 14.65 -7.62 -7.56
CA ARG A 121 15.39 -7.70 -8.83
C ARG A 121 16.78 -7.09 -8.68
N LEU A 122 17.82 -7.91 -8.76
CA LEU A 122 19.21 -7.47 -8.80
C LEU A 122 19.79 -7.65 -10.21
N GLU A 123 20.18 -6.54 -10.82
CA GLU A 123 20.96 -6.54 -12.05
C GLU A 123 22.42 -6.29 -11.69
N TYR A 124 23.29 -7.28 -11.89
CA TYR A 124 24.73 -7.10 -11.75
C TYR A 124 25.45 -7.47 -13.05
N THR A 125 26.41 -6.63 -13.41
CA THR A 125 27.29 -6.88 -14.55
C THR A 125 28.48 -7.69 -14.08
N LYS A 126 28.59 -8.94 -14.52
CA LYS A 126 29.78 -9.74 -14.25
C LYS A 126 30.78 -9.53 -15.39
N ASP A 127 31.88 -8.84 -15.11
CA ASP A 127 33.03 -8.83 -16.02
C ASP A 127 33.66 -10.23 -15.99
N THR A 128 33.27 -11.06 -16.95
CA THR A 128 33.89 -12.37 -17.14
C THR A 128 35.22 -12.17 -17.86
N GLN A 129 36.32 -12.17 -17.11
CA GLN A 129 37.65 -12.31 -17.71
C GLN A 129 37.78 -13.76 -18.18
N SER A 130 37.51 -14.00 -19.47
CA SER A 130 37.69 -15.32 -20.04
C SER A 130 39.19 -15.53 -20.28
N HIS A 131 39.86 -16.28 -19.39
CA HIS A 131 41.18 -16.79 -19.70
C HIS A 131 41.03 -17.84 -20.80
N ILE A 132 41.52 -17.55 -22.01
CA ILE A 132 41.61 -18.56 -23.07
C ILE A 132 42.47 -19.70 -22.51
N SER A 133 41.89 -20.89 -22.37
CA SER A 133 42.64 -22.04 -21.85
C SER A 133 43.78 -22.37 -22.81
N LEU A 134 44.94 -22.77 -22.30
CA LEU A 134 46.05 -23.21 -23.14
C LEU A 134 45.63 -24.35 -24.10
N ILE A 135 44.67 -25.18 -23.67
CA ILE A 135 44.07 -26.25 -24.48
C ILE A 135 43.34 -25.67 -25.70
N ALA A 136 42.61 -24.56 -25.55
CA ALA A 136 41.95 -23.87 -26.66
C ALA A 136 42.95 -23.35 -27.69
N ILE A 137 44.06 -22.77 -27.23
CA ILE A 137 45.13 -22.23 -28.09
C ILE A 137 45.79 -23.37 -28.86
N ILE A 138 46.11 -24.47 -28.17
CA ILE A 138 46.70 -25.67 -28.78
C ILE A 138 45.73 -26.26 -29.81
N PHE A 139 44.45 -26.38 -29.48
CA PHE A 139 43.43 -26.89 -30.39
C PHE A 139 43.26 -26.00 -31.63
N GLY A 140 43.21 -24.68 -31.47
CA GLY A 140 43.16 -23.72 -32.57
C GLY A 140 44.40 -23.78 -33.47
N PHE A 141 45.59 -23.95 -32.87
CA PHE A 141 46.83 -24.16 -33.61
C PHE A 141 46.80 -25.47 -34.42
N LEU A 142 46.34 -26.58 -33.83
CA LEU A 142 46.20 -27.86 -34.53
C LEU A 142 45.19 -27.78 -35.68
N LEU A 143 44.06 -27.07 -35.51
CA LEU A 143 43.11 -26.82 -36.58
C LEU A 143 43.73 -26.04 -37.74
N ALA A 144 44.53 -25.01 -37.44
CA ALA A 144 45.24 -24.24 -38.47
C ALA A 144 46.26 -25.12 -39.22
N VAL A 145 47.06 -25.91 -38.49
CA VAL A 145 48.03 -26.84 -39.09
C VAL A 145 47.33 -27.89 -39.96
N SER A 146 46.22 -28.46 -39.49
CA SER A 146 45.41 -29.41 -40.25
C SER A 146 44.87 -28.80 -41.56
N ALA A 147 44.39 -27.56 -41.52
CA ALA A 147 43.92 -26.85 -42.72
C ALA A 147 45.04 -26.66 -43.77
N LEU A 148 46.28 -26.38 -43.34
CA LEU A 148 47.43 -26.30 -44.23
C LEU A 148 47.80 -27.65 -44.86
N GLN A 149 47.58 -28.76 -44.14
CA GLN A 149 47.89 -30.12 -44.61
C GLN A 149 46.81 -30.75 -45.48
N LEU A 150 45.64 -30.12 -45.62
CA LEU A 150 44.55 -30.64 -46.45
C LEU A 150 45.00 -30.83 -47.91
N ARG A 151 45.69 -29.85 -48.49
CA ARG A 151 46.16 -29.92 -49.88
C ARG A 151 47.27 -30.98 -50.06
N PRO A 152 48.37 -30.98 -49.29
CA PRO A 152 49.37 -32.05 -49.32
C PRO A 152 48.81 -33.46 -49.08
N GLY A 153 47.89 -33.60 -48.12
CA GLY A 153 47.24 -34.87 -47.78
C GLY A 153 46.39 -35.43 -48.92
N LEU A 154 45.59 -34.58 -49.58
CA LEU A 154 44.82 -34.96 -50.76
C LEU A 154 45.74 -35.29 -51.95
N THR A 155 46.78 -34.50 -52.20
CA THR A 155 47.73 -34.79 -53.29
C THR A 155 48.45 -36.11 -53.09
N PHE A 156 48.81 -36.45 -51.84
CA PHE A 156 49.40 -37.74 -51.51
C PHE A 156 48.42 -38.91 -51.73
N LEU A 157 47.15 -38.77 -51.36
CA LEU A 157 46.15 -39.81 -51.65
C LEU A 157 45.96 -40.03 -53.15
N PHE A 158 45.87 -38.94 -53.93
CA PHE A 158 45.73 -39.06 -55.38
C PHE A 158 46.96 -39.68 -56.04
N ASP A 159 48.17 -39.31 -55.61
CA ASP A 159 49.40 -39.90 -56.11
C ASP A 159 49.53 -41.39 -55.70
N LEU A 160 49.05 -41.79 -54.51
CA LEU A 160 49.01 -43.17 -54.03
C LEU A 160 48.04 -44.04 -54.84
N ILE A 161 46.85 -43.52 -55.15
CA ILE A 161 45.83 -44.18 -55.98
C ILE A 161 46.27 -44.23 -57.46
N GLY A 162 47.01 -43.21 -57.92
CA GLY A 162 47.51 -43.07 -59.28
C GLY A 162 48.77 -43.88 -59.62
N GLY A 163 49.34 -44.62 -58.67
CA GLY A 163 50.43 -45.57 -58.93
C GLY A 163 51.77 -44.93 -59.34
N LYS A 164 52.19 -43.86 -58.66
CA LYS A 164 53.43 -43.11 -58.98
C LYS A 164 54.67 -43.76 -58.33
N ASP A 165 55.74 -43.99 -59.09
CA ASP A 165 56.90 -44.81 -58.65
C ASP A 165 57.89 -44.13 -57.68
N ASN A 166 57.80 -42.81 -57.43
CA ASN A 166 58.71 -42.09 -56.52
C ASN A 166 57.96 -41.34 -55.41
N LEU A 167 57.23 -42.11 -54.60
CA LEU A 167 56.42 -41.60 -53.50
C LEU A 167 57.22 -41.58 -52.19
N SER A 168 57.39 -40.39 -51.61
CA SER A 168 57.90 -40.26 -50.25
C SER A 168 56.82 -40.67 -49.25
N ILE A 169 56.77 -41.97 -48.94
CA ILE A 169 55.81 -42.57 -48.00
C ILE A 169 55.82 -41.85 -46.64
N THR A 170 57.01 -41.44 -46.18
CA THR A 170 57.20 -40.72 -44.92
C THR A 170 56.48 -39.36 -44.91
N SER A 171 56.57 -38.58 -46.00
CA SER A 171 55.92 -37.27 -46.10
C SER A 171 54.39 -37.37 -46.09
N GLY A 172 53.83 -38.42 -46.71
CA GLY A 172 52.40 -38.67 -46.72
C GLY A 172 51.85 -39.07 -45.36
N ILE A 173 52.53 -39.99 -44.67
CA ILE A 173 52.14 -40.40 -43.31
C ILE A 173 52.14 -39.19 -42.36
N VAL A 174 53.17 -38.35 -42.43
CA VAL A 174 53.26 -37.13 -41.61
C VAL A 174 52.12 -36.15 -41.94
N SER A 175 51.80 -35.94 -43.22
CA SER A 175 50.72 -35.05 -43.64
C SER A 175 49.36 -35.54 -43.13
N TRP A 176 49.09 -36.85 -43.21
CA TRP A 176 47.86 -37.45 -42.71
C TRP A 176 47.75 -37.42 -41.18
N LEU A 177 48.86 -37.67 -40.48
CA LEU A 177 48.88 -37.61 -39.01
C LEU A 177 48.60 -36.20 -38.50
N LEU A 178 49.19 -35.18 -39.14
CA LEU A 178 48.91 -33.77 -38.83
C LEU A 178 47.49 -33.34 -39.22
N LEU A 179 46.94 -33.85 -40.32
CA LEU A 179 45.56 -33.57 -40.74
C LEU A 179 44.54 -34.08 -39.72
N VAL A 180 44.75 -35.27 -39.16
CA VAL A 180 43.84 -35.90 -38.19
C VAL A 180 44.09 -35.43 -36.75
N SER A 181 45.20 -34.71 -36.50
CA SER A 181 45.59 -34.25 -35.16
C SER A 181 44.51 -33.48 -34.37
N PRO A 182 43.63 -32.65 -34.96
CA PRO A 182 42.57 -31.99 -34.19
C PRO A 182 41.50 -32.98 -33.70
N ALA A 183 41.19 -34.01 -34.49
CA ALA A 183 40.22 -35.03 -34.11
C ALA A 183 40.75 -35.91 -32.96
N LEU A 184 42.05 -36.21 -32.97
CA LEU A 184 42.71 -36.92 -31.86
C LEU A 184 42.75 -36.07 -30.59
N ALA A 185 43.08 -34.78 -30.71
CA ALA A 185 43.05 -33.84 -29.59
C ALA A 185 41.63 -33.72 -29.01
N TRP A 186 40.60 -33.64 -29.85
CA TRP A 186 39.20 -33.63 -29.41
C TRP A 186 38.78 -34.94 -28.73
N GLY A 187 39.18 -36.09 -29.30
CA GLY A 187 38.94 -37.39 -28.70
C GLY A 187 39.58 -37.52 -27.31
N TYR A 188 40.80 -37.01 -27.14
CA TYR A 188 41.48 -36.96 -25.85
C TYR A 188 40.74 -36.06 -24.84
N ILE A 189 40.30 -34.87 -25.25
CA ILE A 189 39.52 -33.93 -24.41
C ILE A 189 38.21 -34.58 -23.93
N TYR A 190 37.52 -35.30 -24.83
CA TYR A 190 36.28 -36.02 -24.54
C TYR A 190 36.50 -37.21 -23.58
N LEU A 191 37.55 -38.01 -23.81
CA LEU A 191 37.93 -39.13 -22.94
C LEU A 191 38.40 -38.68 -21.55
N SER A 192 39.08 -37.52 -21.48
CA SER A 192 39.58 -36.94 -20.23
C SER A 192 38.48 -36.38 -19.31
N LYS A 193 37.19 -36.48 -19.70
CA LYS A 193 36.03 -35.91 -18.96
C LYS A 193 36.25 -34.45 -18.54
N SER A 194 36.96 -33.69 -19.37
CA SER A 194 37.14 -32.26 -19.11
C SER A 194 35.83 -31.54 -19.42
N ASN A 195 35.39 -30.65 -18.53
CA ASN A 195 34.14 -29.86 -18.68
C ASN A 195 34.27 -28.72 -19.71
N ILE A 196 35.08 -28.90 -20.76
CA ILE A 196 35.32 -27.87 -21.78
C ILE A 196 34.23 -28.01 -22.84
N ASN A 197 33.29 -27.07 -22.86
CA ASN A 197 32.27 -27.04 -23.90
C ASN A 197 32.80 -26.32 -25.15
N LEU A 198 32.37 -26.77 -26.34
CA LEU A 198 32.79 -26.18 -27.62
C LEU A 198 32.45 -24.67 -27.72
N GLY A 199 31.41 -24.23 -26.98
CA GLY A 199 31.04 -22.82 -26.85
C GLY A 199 32.07 -21.96 -26.08
N ASP A 200 32.83 -22.53 -25.15
CA ASP A 200 33.84 -21.80 -24.37
C ASP A 200 35.07 -21.44 -25.23
N LEU A 201 35.31 -22.20 -26.31
CA LEU A 201 36.38 -21.95 -27.30
C LEU A 201 36.09 -20.72 -28.18
N VAL A 202 34.83 -20.32 -28.27
CA VAL A 202 34.35 -19.24 -29.15
C VAL A 202 33.85 -18.03 -28.34
N LYS A 203 33.73 -18.15 -27.02
CA LYS A 203 33.20 -17.09 -26.16
C LYS A 203 34.21 -15.93 -26.09
N ARG A 204 33.89 -14.81 -26.75
CA ARG A 204 34.62 -13.55 -26.60
C ARG A 204 34.34 -12.95 -25.22
N ASN A 205 35.33 -12.26 -24.66
CA ASN A 205 35.12 -11.38 -23.50
C ASN A 205 33.91 -10.49 -23.77
N SER A 206 32.85 -10.71 -23.00
CA SER A 206 31.58 -10.02 -23.14
C SER A 206 31.10 -9.65 -21.74
N LYS A 207 30.48 -8.47 -21.65
CA LYS A 207 29.76 -8.06 -20.45
C LYS A 207 28.42 -8.77 -20.46
N ASP A 208 28.36 -9.89 -19.75
CA ASP A 208 27.10 -10.60 -19.54
C ASP A 208 26.34 -9.85 -18.41
N VAL A 209 25.17 -9.31 -18.76
CA VAL A 209 24.23 -8.75 -17.77
C VAL A 209 23.37 -9.89 -17.27
N ILE A 210 23.50 -10.23 -15.99
CA ILE A 210 22.69 -11.27 -15.35
C ILE A 210 21.61 -10.57 -14.53
N THR A 211 20.36 -10.93 -14.80
CA THR A 211 19.21 -10.52 -14.00
C THR A 211 18.78 -11.70 -13.15
N GLU A 212 18.94 -11.60 -11.83
CA GLU A 212 18.42 -12.57 -10.88
C GLU A 212 17.28 -11.97 -10.06
N ILE A 213 16.23 -12.76 -9.84
CA ILE A 213 15.14 -12.43 -8.92
C ILE A 213 15.42 -13.20 -7.63
N ILE A 214 15.68 -12.48 -6.55
CA ILE A 214 16.00 -13.02 -5.23
C ILE A 214 15.02 -12.42 -4.23
N ASP A 215 14.37 -13.24 -3.40
CA ASP A 215 13.56 -12.74 -2.30
C ASP A 215 14.45 -12.20 -1.18
N ILE A 216 14.86 -10.94 -1.31
CA ILE A 216 15.57 -10.19 -0.27
C ILE A 216 14.56 -9.28 0.41
N ASN A 217 14.51 -9.33 1.74
CA ASN A 217 13.70 -8.40 2.52
C ASN A 217 14.53 -7.13 2.80
N ARG A 218 14.63 -6.24 1.81
CA ARG A 218 15.31 -4.94 1.94
C ARG A 218 14.28 -3.86 2.28
N GLU A 219 14.67 -2.90 3.12
CA GLU A 219 13.86 -1.70 3.35
C GLU A 219 13.78 -0.87 2.05
N VAL A 220 12.55 -0.48 1.69
CA VAL A 220 12.29 0.35 0.51
C VAL A 220 12.72 1.78 0.80
N GLY A 221 13.68 2.29 0.04
CA GLY A 221 14.13 3.67 0.11
C GLY A 221 13.20 4.63 -0.63
N SER A 222 13.39 5.93 -0.39
CA SER A 222 12.62 7.00 -1.03
C SER A 222 12.81 7.06 -2.55
N ILE A 223 13.97 6.66 -3.06
CA ILE A 223 14.27 6.64 -4.50
C ILE A 223 13.50 5.50 -5.16
N GLU A 224 13.59 4.30 -4.59
CA GLU A 224 12.88 3.12 -5.06
C GLU A 224 11.36 3.36 -5.05
N LEU A 225 10.84 4.00 -4.00
CA LEU A 225 9.44 4.42 -3.92
C LEU A 225 9.07 5.40 -5.05
N ARG A 226 9.86 6.46 -5.24
CA ARG A 226 9.60 7.47 -6.28
C ARG A 226 9.55 6.86 -7.68
N GLU A 227 10.51 6.00 -7.99
CA GLU A 227 10.58 5.33 -9.30
C GLU A 227 9.37 4.42 -9.54
N ALA A 228 8.99 3.62 -8.54
CA ALA A 228 7.83 2.74 -8.62
C ALA A 228 6.55 3.54 -8.93
N PHE A 229 6.33 4.63 -8.19
CA PHE A 229 5.13 5.45 -8.33
C PHE A 229 5.09 6.25 -9.63
N SER A 230 6.24 6.68 -10.16
CA SER A 230 6.30 7.28 -11.50
C SER A 230 5.74 6.31 -12.54
N ILE A 231 6.19 5.05 -12.48
CA ILE A 231 5.71 4.00 -13.39
C ILE A 231 4.23 3.74 -13.14
N PHE A 232 3.80 3.61 -11.88
CA PHE A 232 2.39 3.41 -11.54
C PHE A 232 1.50 4.51 -12.13
N ALA A 233 1.91 5.76 -12.04
CA ALA A 233 1.14 6.88 -12.55
C ALA A 233 1.13 6.95 -14.10
N GLU A 234 2.21 6.52 -14.75
CA GLU A 234 2.33 6.45 -16.20
C GLU A 234 1.45 5.35 -16.82
N ILE A 235 1.40 4.17 -16.19
CA ILE A 235 0.65 3.01 -16.72
C ILE A 235 -0.87 3.12 -16.54
N ILE A 236 -1.37 4.05 -15.72
CA ILE A 236 -2.81 4.28 -15.55
C ILE A 236 -3.43 4.62 -16.93
N PRO A 237 -4.50 3.90 -17.35
CA PRO A 237 -5.14 4.14 -18.64
C PRO A 237 -5.66 5.57 -18.81
N THR A 238 -5.64 6.07 -20.04
CA THR A 238 -6.26 7.36 -20.39
C THR A 238 -7.74 7.37 -20.04
N GLY A 239 -8.21 8.44 -19.38
CA GLY A 239 -9.59 8.56 -18.90
C GLY A 239 -9.86 7.87 -17.55
N LYS A 240 -8.84 7.25 -16.94
CA LYS A 240 -8.91 6.79 -15.54
C LYS A 240 -7.96 7.60 -14.66
N THR A 241 -8.38 7.80 -13.42
CA THR A 241 -7.57 8.45 -12.37
C THR A 241 -7.56 7.57 -11.13
N LEU A 242 -6.38 7.28 -10.60
CA LEU A 242 -6.24 6.55 -9.34
C LEU A 242 -6.26 7.56 -8.18
N LEU A 243 -7.22 7.40 -7.26
CA LEU A 243 -7.32 8.17 -6.02
C LEU A 243 -6.88 7.29 -4.85
N LEU A 244 -5.68 7.54 -4.33
CA LEU A 244 -5.12 6.89 -3.16
C LEU A 244 -5.64 7.57 -1.89
N VAL A 245 -6.45 6.87 -1.10
CA VAL A 245 -6.91 7.30 0.22
C VAL A 245 -5.96 6.76 1.27
N ILE A 246 -5.22 7.63 1.96
CA ILE A 246 -4.32 7.23 3.06
C ILE A 246 -5.04 7.50 4.38
N ASP A 247 -5.64 6.48 4.98
CA ASP A 247 -6.43 6.62 6.21
C ASP A 247 -5.59 6.39 7.48
N ASN A 248 -6.06 6.94 8.59
CA ASN A 248 -5.50 6.77 9.93
C ASN A 248 -4.01 7.15 10.10
N ILE A 249 -3.50 8.11 9.30
CA ILE A 249 -2.15 8.67 9.50
C ILE A 249 -1.97 9.29 10.91
N ASP A 250 -3.07 9.73 11.53
CA ASP A 250 -3.10 10.32 12.88
C ASP A 250 -3.15 9.28 14.01
N ARG A 251 -3.13 7.96 13.71
CA ARG A 251 -3.17 6.87 14.69
C ARG A 251 -1.86 6.11 14.85
N ILE A 252 -0.94 6.28 13.92
CA ILE A 252 0.37 5.63 13.95
C ILE A 252 1.35 6.38 14.84
N ALA A 253 2.45 5.71 15.21
CA ALA A 253 3.49 6.30 16.03
C ALA A 253 4.13 7.52 15.33
N PRO A 254 4.55 8.57 16.06
CA PRO A 254 5.03 9.82 15.46
C PRO A 254 6.20 9.67 14.47
N ASP A 255 7.09 8.70 14.71
CA ASP A 255 8.21 8.36 13.81
C ASP A 255 7.73 7.78 12.48
N ILE A 256 6.75 6.87 12.52
CA ILE A 256 6.14 6.29 11.32
C ILE A 256 5.31 7.36 10.58
N ALA A 257 4.60 8.21 11.32
CA ALA A 257 3.81 9.32 10.74
C ALA A 257 4.69 10.28 9.94
N ARG A 258 5.89 10.59 10.43
CA ARG A 258 6.89 11.40 9.71
C ARG A 258 7.41 10.73 8.45
N GLU A 259 7.69 9.43 8.52
CA GLU A 259 8.15 8.67 7.36
C GLU A 259 7.08 8.69 6.27
N LEU A 260 5.83 8.33 6.62
CA LEU A 260 4.70 8.36 5.70
C LEU A 260 4.44 9.77 5.16
N TRP A 261 4.56 10.80 6.00
CA TRP A 261 4.44 12.19 5.53
C TRP A 261 5.49 12.54 4.49
N SER A 262 6.75 12.14 4.71
CA SER A 262 7.85 12.33 3.75
C SER A 262 7.59 11.57 2.45
N ASP A 263 7.04 10.36 2.54
CA ASP A 263 6.64 9.58 1.38
C ASP A 263 5.52 10.29 0.59
N ILE A 264 4.48 10.80 1.26
CA ILE A 264 3.40 11.58 0.63
C ILE A 264 3.98 12.81 -0.11
N GLU A 265 4.98 13.49 0.46
CA GLU A 265 5.65 14.61 -0.22
C GLU A 265 6.33 14.15 -1.52
N ILE A 266 7.00 12.99 -1.51
CA ILE A 266 7.60 12.41 -2.72
C ILE A 266 6.51 12.11 -3.74
N LEU A 267 5.41 11.47 -3.33
CA LEU A 267 4.32 11.09 -4.23
C LEU A 267 3.63 12.30 -4.87
N THR A 268 3.37 13.34 -4.09
CA THR A 268 2.74 14.59 -4.58
C THR A 268 3.67 15.37 -5.50
N SER A 269 4.98 15.33 -5.27
CA SER A 269 5.99 16.01 -6.11
C SER A 269 6.10 15.42 -7.53
N LEU A 270 5.57 14.22 -7.78
CA LEU A 270 5.54 13.62 -9.11
C LEU A 270 4.64 14.40 -10.09
N GLY A 271 3.67 15.16 -9.59
CA GLY A 271 2.88 16.07 -10.41
C GLY A 271 2.00 15.39 -11.47
N ASN A 272 1.69 14.09 -11.33
CA ASN A 272 0.94 13.36 -12.35
C ASN A 272 -0.57 13.61 -12.21
N GLU A 273 -1.25 13.91 -13.31
CA GLU A 273 -2.69 14.20 -13.31
C GLU A 273 -3.59 12.96 -13.09
N ARG A 274 -3.09 11.76 -13.36
CA ARG A 274 -3.84 10.51 -13.22
C ARG A 274 -3.65 9.86 -11.84
N PHE A 275 -2.86 10.46 -10.97
CA PHE A 275 -2.63 9.99 -9.61
C PHE A 275 -2.97 11.10 -8.61
N ARG A 276 -3.87 10.80 -7.66
CA ARG A 276 -4.39 11.75 -6.68
C ARG A 276 -4.32 11.13 -5.30
N ILE A 277 -4.15 11.97 -4.28
CA ILE A 277 -4.14 11.55 -2.89
C ILE A 277 -5.30 12.23 -2.15
N LEU A 278 -6.06 11.45 -1.41
CA LEU A 278 -7.02 11.92 -0.43
C LEU A 278 -6.51 11.56 0.95
N LEU A 279 -6.26 12.57 1.78
CA LEU A 279 -5.68 12.38 3.11
C LEU A 279 -6.69 12.79 4.19
N PRO A 280 -7.46 11.86 4.76
CA PRO A 280 -8.17 12.11 6.00
C PRO A 280 -7.20 12.21 7.19
N TYR A 281 -7.32 13.24 8.01
CA TYR A 281 -6.47 13.43 9.19
C TYR A 281 -7.17 14.22 10.31
N SER A 282 -6.63 14.12 11.53
CA SER A 282 -6.91 15.08 12.61
C SER A 282 -5.74 16.05 12.68
N GLU A 283 -6.00 17.35 12.45
CA GLU A 283 -4.97 18.38 12.49
C GLU A 283 -4.21 18.38 13.82
N GLU A 284 -4.94 18.28 14.95
CA GLU A 284 -4.32 18.27 16.27
C GLU A 284 -3.34 17.11 16.49
N HIS A 285 -3.75 15.89 16.13
CA HIS A 285 -2.94 14.70 16.37
C HIS A 285 -1.77 14.62 15.38
N LEU A 286 -2.02 14.91 14.11
CA LEU A 286 -0.99 14.91 13.09
C LEU A 286 0.03 16.02 13.34
N ALA A 287 -0.40 17.23 13.71
CA ALA A 287 0.52 18.32 14.03
C ALA A 287 1.45 17.93 15.20
N LYS A 288 0.93 17.32 16.27
CA LYS A 288 1.75 16.83 17.39
C LYS A 288 2.77 15.76 16.95
N ALA A 289 2.41 14.91 15.99
CA ALA A 289 3.30 13.91 15.44
C ALA A 289 4.44 14.52 14.61
N LEU A 290 4.14 15.58 13.86
CA LEU A 290 5.07 16.28 12.96
C LEU A 290 5.93 17.34 13.65
N GLU A 291 5.50 17.89 14.78
CA GLU A 291 6.17 18.97 15.50
C GLU A 291 7.60 18.60 15.97
N LYS A 292 7.81 17.35 16.43
CA LYS A 292 9.12 16.87 16.92
C LYS A 292 10.18 16.64 15.82
N SER A 293 9.85 16.92 14.57
CA SER A 293 10.69 16.71 13.39
C SER A 293 11.37 17.99 12.91
N ALA A 294 10.86 19.15 13.35
CA ALA A 294 11.38 20.42 12.91
C ALA A 294 12.76 20.64 13.54
N VAL A 295 13.76 20.88 12.69
CA VAL A 295 15.11 21.33 13.10
C VAL A 295 15.04 22.66 13.87
N ASP A 296 13.90 23.34 13.78
CA ASP A 296 13.59 24.62 14.39
C ASP A 296 12.39 24.42 15.34
N GLU A 297 12.61 24.48 16.67
CA GLU A 297 11.56 24.37 17.71
C GLU A 297 10.47 25.46 17.59
N SER A 298 10.65 26.42 16.68
CA SER A 298 9.73 27.52 16.40
C SER A 298 8.63 27.18 15.39
N GLN A 299 8.76 26.11 14.59
CA GLN A 299 7.77 25.77 13.55
C GLN A 299 6.69 24.82 14.10
N SER A 300 5.46 25.31 14.16
CA SER A 300 4.31 24.51 14.58
C SER A 300 4.02 23.41 13.55
N GLY A 301 3.74 22.18 14.01
CA GLY A 301 3.29 21.08 13.14
C GLY A 301 2.08 21.42 12.25
N ARG A 302 1.26 22.41 12.65
CA ARG A 302 0.15 22.91 11.82
C ARG A 302 0.64 23.66 10.57
N GLU A 303 1.75 24.38 10.68
CA GLU A 303 2.35 25.09 9.55
C GLU A 303 2.93 24.13 8.51
N PHE A 304 3.46 22.97 8.96
CA PHE A 304 3.87 21.90 8.06
C PHE A 304 2.70 21.34 7.26
N ILE A 305 1.55 21.11 7.92
CA ILE A 305 0.35 20.60 7.26
C ILE A 305 -0.18 21.61 6.24
N SER A 306 -0.33 22.89 6.61
CA SER A 306 -0.93 23.92 5.74
C SER A 306 -0.11 24.21 4.48
N LYS A 307 1.23 24.08 4.54
CA LYS A 307 2.11 24.23 3.38
C LYS A 307 1.97 23.10 2.35
N ARG A 308 1.48 21.93 2.76
CA ARG A 308 1.48 20.71 1.94
C ARG A 308 0.10 20.24 1.52
N ILE A 309 -0.93 20.62 2.28
CA ILE A 309 -2.32 20.35 1.96
C ILE A 309 -2.98 21.67 1.54
N PRO A 310 -2.94 22.03 0.24
CA PRO A 310 -3.46 23.32 -0.22
C PRO A 310 -4.99 23.40 -0.12
N VAL A 311 -5.69 22.25 -0.18
CA VAL A 311 -7.15 22.17 -0.14
C VAL A 311 -7.61 21.27 1.02
N PRO A 312 -7.76 21.82 2.23
CA PRO A 312 -8.36 21.11 3.35
C PRO A 312 -9.89 21.28 3.34
N PHE A 313 -10.63 20.18 3.25
CA PHE A 313 -12.06 20.14 3.54
C PHE A 313 -12.27 19.68 4.97
N SER A 314 -13.07 20.41 5.75
CA SER A 314 -13.41 19.96 7.09
C SER A 314 -14.62 19.02 7.04
N ALA A 315 -14.45 17.80 7.54
CA ALA A 315 -15.58 16.93 7.83
C ALA A 315 -16.46 17.62 8.88
N PRO A 316 -17.79 17.71 8.66
CA PRO A 316 -18.68 18.43 9.54
C PRO A 316 -18.51 17.90 10.97
N PRO A 317 -18.06 18.75 11.91
CA PRO A 317 -17.51 18.28 13.18
C PRO A 317 -18.59 17.79 14.15
N ILE A 318 -19.85 18.14 13.91
CA ILE A 318 -20.92 18.05 14.90
C ILE A 318 -22.25 17.85 14.15
N VAL A 319 -23.05 16.89 14.61
CA VAL A 319 -24.46 16.81 14.22
C VAL A 319 -25.20 17.91 14.99
N THR A 320 -25.07 19.17 14.58
CA THR A 320 -25.73 20.29 15.25
C THR A 320 -27.25 20.25 15.09
N THR A 321 -27.73 19.62 14.02
CA THR A 321 -29.15 19.51 13.67
C THR A 321 -29.51 18.06 13.33
N GLY A 322 -30.66 17.57 13.81
CA GLY A 322 -31.18 16.24 13.48
C GLY A 322 -30.61 15.07 14.30
N TRP A 323 -29.67 15.30 15.22
CA TRP A 323 -29.11 14.22 16.03
C TRP A 323 -30.15 13.52 16.91
N ARG A 324 -31.20 14.24 17.34
CA ARG A 324 -32.30 13.69 18.16
C ARG A 324 -33.08 12.62 17.41
N GLU A 325 -33.43 12.88 16.14
CA GLU A 325 -34.13 11.93 15.27
C GLU A 325 -33.28 10.67 15.06
N GLN A 326 -31.98 10.87 14.80
CA GLN A 326 -31.07 9.76 14.62
C GLN A 326 -30.82 8.98 15.92
N PHE A 327 -30.78 9.65 17.06
CA PHE A 327 -30.70 9.02 18.38
C PHE A 327 -31.96 8.20 18.67
N ASP A 328 -33.14 8.70 18.30
CA ASP A 328 -34.40 7.96 18.44
C ASP A 328 -34.36 6.66 17.62
N ALA A 329 -33.80 6.69 16.40
CA ALA A 329 -33.60 5.50 15.59
C ALA A 329 -32.65 4.48 16.25
N TYR A 330 -31.48 4.94 16.75
CA TYR A 330 -30.54 4.06 17.47
C TYR A 330 -31.16 3.48 18.75
N TRP A 331 -31.93 4.28 19.48
CA TRP A 331 -32.64 3.85 20.68
C TRP A 331 -33.66 2.76 20.35
N SER A 332 -34.51 2.96 19.35
CA SER A 332 -35.54 1.99 18.98
C SER A 332 -34.97 0.65 18.48
N GLU A 333 -33.78 0.64 17.90
CA GLU A 333 -33.12 -0.59 17.47
C GLU A 333 -32.51 -1.39 18.65
N THR A 334 -31.91 -0.70 19.64
CA THR A 334 -31.15 -1.35 20.71
C THR A 334 -31.88 -1.44 22.04
N LEU A 335 -32.71 -0.45 22.37
CA LEU A 335 -33.41 -0.26 23.65
C LEU A 335 -34.94 -0.09 23.49
N PRO A 336 -35.63 -0.90 22.67
CA PRO A 336 -37.07 -0.74 22.45
C PRO A 336 -37.93 -0.97 23.71
N ASP A 337 -37.41 -1.72 24.68
CA ASP A 337 -38.06 -2.11 25.93
C ASP A 337 -37.72 -1.22 27.13
N ILE A 338 -36.94 -0.15 26.92
CA ILE A 338 -36.43 0.71 27.99
C ILE A 338 -36.98 2.13 27.88
N ASP A 339 -37.50 2.64 29.00
CA ASP A 339 -37.99 4.01 29.13
C ASP A 339 -36.87 5.02 29.42
N GLY A 340 -37.18 6.32 29.25
CA GLY A 340 -36.27 7.42 29.60
C GLY A 340 -35.48 8.00 28.44
N ARG A 341 -35.77 7.61 27.19
CA ARG A 341 -35.14 8.13 25.96
C ARG A 341 -35.05 9.66 25.92
N ASP A 342 -36.16 10.35 26.20
CA ASP A 342 -36.19 11.82 26.15
C ASP A 342 -35.35 12.45 27.27
N GLY A 343 -35.29 11.81 28.44
CA GLY A 343 -34.39 12.21 29.51
C GLY A 343 -32.92 12.10 29.11
N VAL A 344 -32.55 11.04 28.38
CA VAL A 344 -31.19 10.90 27.82
C VAL A 344 -30.88 12.00 26.82
N LYS A 345 -31.82 12.35 25.93
CA LYS A 345 -31.63 13.47 24.99
C LYS A 345 -31.35 14.78 25.74
N SER A 346 -32.14 15.10 26.76
CA SER A 346 -31.92 16.30 27.59
C SER A 346 -30.55 16.28 28.28
N LEU A 347 -30.08 15.13 28.77
CA LEU A 347 -28.75 15.02 29.39
C LEU A 347 -27.62 15.28 28.38
N ILE A 348 -27.77 14.81 27.14
CA ILE A 348 -26.81 15.08 26.07
C ILE A 348 -26.75 16.59 25.80
N ASP A 349 -27.88 17.29 25.72
CA ASP A 349 -27.91 18.75 25.49
C ASP A 349 -27.19 19.53 26.59
N ILE A 350 -27.33 19.11 27.85
CA ILE A 350 -26.79 19.84 29.00
C ILE A 350 -25.29 19.56 29.17
N TRP A 351 -24.87 18.30 29.00
CA TRP A 351 -23.51 17.87 29.40
C TRP A 351 -22.55 17.62 28.23
N ILE A 352 -23.03 17.55 26.98
CA ILE A 352 -22.19 17.18 25.84
C ILE A 352 -22.09 18.33 24.84
N ASN A 353 -20.91 18.93 24.78
CA ASN A 353 -20.60 20.04 23.87
C ASN A 353 -20.45 19.59 22.40
N LYS A 354 -20.08 18.33 22.15
CA LYS A 354 -19.80 17.80 20.80
C LYS A 354 -20.49 16.46 20.59
N VAL A 355 -21.60 16.47 19.87
CA VAL A 355 -22.36 15.26 19.54
C VAL A 355 -21.86 14.67 18.22
N THR A 356 -21.33 13.45 18.29
CA THR A 356 -20.90 12.67 17.12
C THR A 356 -21.77 11.42 16.95
N PRO A 357 -21.90 10.87 15.74
CA PRO A 357 -22.64 9.62 15.51
C PRO A 357 -22.09 8.46 16.34
N ARG A 358 -20.76 8.38 16.44
CA ARG A 358 -20.06 7.38 17.27
C ARG A 358 -20.40 7.54 18.75
N PHE A 359 -20.42 8.78 19.26
CA PHE A 359 -20.82 9.04 20.64
C PHE A 359 -22.25 8.55 20.92
N LEU A 360 -23.21 8.88 20.06
CA LEU A 360 -24.61 8.47 20.25
C LEU A 360 -24.76 6.95 20.27
N LYS A 361 -24.17 6.25 19.29
CA LYS A 361 -24.15 4.78 19.24
C LYS A 361 -23.49 4.18 20.48
N SER A 362 -22.33 4.72 20.89
CA SER A 362 -21.62 4.27 22.08
C SER A 362 -22.45 4.46 23.35
N LEU A 363 -23.13 5.59 23.49
CA LEU A 363 -23.99 5.86 24.64
C LEU A 363 -25.17 4.89 24.71
N VAL A 364 -25.89 4.67 23.60
CA VAL A 364 -26.98 3.70 23.52
C VAL A 364 -26.48 2.29 23.87
N ASN A 365 -25.37 1.86 23.29
CA ASN A 365 -24.77 0.56 23.60
C ASN A 365 -24.37 0.42 25.06
N ARG A 366 -23.82 1.49 25.68
CA ARG A 366 -23.43 1.47 27.10
C ARG A 366 -24.63 1.40 28.02
N ILE A 367 -25.71 2.10 27.70
CA ILE A 367 -26.97 2.01 28.44
C ILE A 367 -27.48 0.57 28.37
N GLY A 368 -27.56 -0.02 27.17
CA GLY A 368 -27.97 -1.42 26.99
C GLY A 368 -27.09 -2.40 27.75
N ALA A 369 -25.77 -2.26 27.63
CA ALA A 369 -24.82 -3.14 28.32
C ALA A 369 -24.93 -3.02 29.84
N LYS A 370 -25.13 -1.81 30.39
CA LYS A 370 -25.29 -1.61 31.83
C LYS A 370 -26.60 -2.23 32.33
N ILE A 371 -27.68 -2.07 31.58
CA ILE A 371 -29.00 -2.68 31.89
C ILE A 371 -28.91 -4.20 31.86
N ASP A 372 -28.31 -4.77 30.80
CA ASP A 372 -28.16 -6.23 30.67
C ASP A 372 -27.24 -6.83 31.73
N SER A 373 -26.26 -6.07 32.21
CA SER A 373 -25.38 -6.48 33.30
C SER A 373 -25.99 -6.26 34.70
N CYS A 374 -27.17 -5.65 34.80
CA CYS A 374 -27.81 -5.36 36.08
C CYS A 374 -28.66 -6.55 36.53
N PRO A 375 -28.54 -7.01 37.80
CA PRO A 375 -29.35 -8.11 38.31
C PRO A 375 -30.82 -7.73 38.61
N GLU A 376 -31.16 -6.44 38.59
CA GLU A 376 -32.54 -5.95 38.79
C GLU A 376 -33.35 -6.04 37.48
N GLY A 377 -34.66 -6.30 37.59
CA GLY A 377 -35.54 -6.39 36.41
C GLY A 377 -35.72 -5.05 35.68
N ASN A 378 -35.90 -5.10 34.36
CA ASN A 378 -36.02 -3.92 33.48
C ASN A 378 -37.10 -2.92 33.92
N GLU A 379 -38.13 -3.37 34.63
CA GLU A 379 -39.24 -2.53 35.15
C GLU A 379 -38.78 -1.42 36.12
N PHE A 380 -37.60 -1.56 36.74
CA PHE A 380 -37.05 -0.59 37.69
C PHE A 380 -35.91 0.26 37.11
N LEU A 381 -35.45 -0.06 35.90
CA LEU A 381 -34.27 0.56 35.29
C LEU A 381 -34.68 1.57 34.22
N ASN A 382 -34.46 2.84 34.53
CA ASN A 382 -34.71 3.94 33.59
C ASN A 382 -33.43 4.29 32.83
N GLY A 383 -33.50 4.34 31.51
CA GLY A 383 -32.36 4.64 30.66
C GLY A 383 -31.77 6.04 30.88
N ALA A 384 -32.56 7.02 31.34
CA ALA A 384 -32.05 8.34 31.75
C ALA A 384 -31.18 8.26 33.00
N CYS A 385 -31.52 7.42 33.97
CA CYS A 385 -30.70 7.20 35.17
C CYS A 385 -29.38 6.52 34.80
N CYS A 386 -29.41 5.51 33.92
CA CYS A 386 -28.21 4.85 33.41
C CYS A 386 -27.32 5.83 32.63
N ALA A 387 -27.90 6.65 31.75
CA ALA A 387 -27.16 7.66 31.01
C ALA A 387 -26.54 8.70 31.94
N ALA A 388 -27.30 9.20 32.93
CA ALA A 388 -26.79 10.14 33.92
C ALA A 388 -25.57 9.55 34.65
N TYR A 389 -25.66 8.31 35.11
CA TYR A 389 -24.53 7.60 35.72
C TYR A 389 -23.33 7.49 34.78
N ILE A 390 -23.54 7.02 33.53
CA ILE A 390 -22.48 6.84 32.54
C ILE A 390 -21.76 8.17 32.25
N LEU A 391 -22.52 9.24 32.08
CA LEU A 391 -21.96 10.56 31.78
C LEU A 391 -21.25 11.17 33.00
N VAL A 392 -21.81 11.07 34.21
CA VAL A 392 -21.19 11.59 35.44
C VAL A 392 -19.89 10.87 35.77
N VAL A 393 -19.92 9.53 35.82
CA VAL A 393 -18.79 8.72 36.31
C VAL A 393 -17.65 8.67 35.29
N ARG A 394 -17.95 8.78 33.99
CA ARG A 394 -16.96 8.56 32.94
C ARG A 394 -16.51 9.84 32.23
N CYS A 395 -17.34 10.88 32.15
CA CYS A 395 -16.93 12.14 31.49
C CYS A 395 -16.13 13.07 32.39
N ASN A 396 -15.99 12.77 33.69
CA ASN A 396 -15.04 13.39 34.62
C ASN A 396 -14.96 14.93 34.52
N ASP A 397 -16.12 15.58 34.38
CA ASP A 397 -16.21 17.04 34.45
C ASP A 397 -16.38 17.45 35.93
N PRO A 398 -15.42 18.16 36.54
CA PRO A 398 -15.46 18.53 37.96
C PRO A 398 -16.65 19.44 38.33
N ALA A 399 -17.40 19.98 37.36
CA ALA A 399 -18.56 20.83 37.60
C ALA A 399 -19.87 20.07 37.92
N VAL A 400 -19.95 18.78 37.62
CA VAL A 400 -21.21 18.00 37.66
C VAL A 400 -21.69 17.59 39.07
N PRO A 401 -20.82 17.31 40.06
CA PRO A 401 -21.28 16.93 41.41
C PRO A 401 -22.15 18.01 42.10
N ALA A 402 -21.96 19.29 41.75
CA ALA A 402 -22.69 20.41 42.34
C ALA A 402 -24.16 20.50 41.89
N GLN A 403 -24.53 19.91 40.75
CA GLN A 403 -25.88 19.98 40.17
C GLN A 403 -26.77 18.78 40.53
N LEU A 404 -26.21 17.71 41.13
CA LEU A 404 -26.90 16.45 41.40
C LEU A 404 -27.72 16.42 42.71
N SER A 405 -27.76 17.50 43.47
CA SER A 405 -28.54 17.61 44.72
C SER A 405 -30.07 17.59 44.50
N GLY A 406 -30.54 17.67 43.25
CA GLY A 406 -31.97 17.67 42.89
C GLY A 406 -32.53 16.38 42.29
N PHE A 407 -31.71 15.36 41.98
CA PHE A 407 -32.20 14.13 41.35
C PHE A 407 -32.56 13.05 42.38
N GLY A 408 -33.82 12.58 42.31
CA GLY A 408 -34.43 11.67 43.27
C GLY A 408 -33.85 10.25 43.35
N ILE A 409 -34.51 9.43 44.17
CA ILE A 409 -34.11 8.12 44.71
C ILE A 409 -33.55 7.12 43.67
N GLY A 410 -33.96 7.22 42.40
CA GLY A 410 -33.46 6.36 41.31
C GLY A 410 -31.96 6.51 41.03
N LEU A 411 -31.41 7.72 41.14
CA LEU A 411 -29.98 7.94 40.91
C LEU A 411 -29.13 7.24 41.99
N ARG A 412 -29.58 7.28 43.26
CA ARG A 412 -28.88 6.65 44.39
C ARG A 412 -28.79 5.13 44.26
N ARG A 413 -29.73 4.48 43.58
CA ARG A 413 -29.69 3.02 43.36
C ARG A 413 -28.65 2.62 42.30
N CYS A 414 -28.50 3.42 41.24
CA CYS A 414 -27.39 3.22 40.30
C CYS A 414 -26.00 3.51 40.89
N PHE A 415 -25.92 4.28 41.99
CA PHE A 415 -24.66 4.57 42.70
C PHE A 415 -24.20 3.46 43.66
N HIS A 416 -25.08 2.51 44.01
CA HIS A 416 -24.74 1.37 44.90
C HIS A 416 -24.39 0.08 44.12
N LEU A 417 -24.21 0.17 42.80
CA LEU A 417 -23.82 -0.89 41.85
C LEU A 417 -22.75 -0.37 40.88
#